data_AF-A0A914P9A2-F1
#
_entry.id   AF-A0A914P9A2-F1
#
_cell.length_a   1.000
_cell.length_b   1.000
_cell.length_c   1.000
_cell.angle_alpha   90.00
_cell.angle_beta   90.00
_cell.angle_gamma   90.00
#
_symmetry.space_group_name_H-M   'P 1'
#
loop_
_entity.id
_entity.type
_entity.pdbx_description
1 polymer ?
#
loop_
_entity_poly.entity_id
_entity_poly.type
_entity_poly.pdbx_seq_one_letter_code
_entity_poly.pdbx_strand_id
1 'polypeptide(L)' 'MYITDKVAQIAYTFPAPWNYTATNVVLPNGDYDPWHSLSSYVNNGTRHQISLLTHGMAHTQSKEKI' A
#
# COMPACT_ATOMS: atom_id res chain seq x y z
N MET A 1 -20.50 -15.29 -10.38
CA MET A 1 -19.52 -15.15 -11.50
C MET A 1 -18.17 -15.06 -10.84
N TYR A 2 -17.33 -16.10 -10.95
CA TYR A 2 -16.16 -16.32 -10.09
C TYR A 2 -15.28 -15.08 -9.85
N ILE A 3 -15.04 -14.27 -10.88
CA ILE A 3 -14.19 -13.08 -10.80
C ILE A 3 -14.81 -12.00 -9.90
N THR A 4 -16.09 -11.65 -10.07
CA THR A 4 -16.75 -10.63 -9.25
C THR A 4 -16.87 -11.05 -7.80
N ASP A 5 -17.15 -12.33 -7.57
CA ASP A 5 -17.26 -12.88 -6.22
C ASP A 5 -15.91 -12.79 -5.48
N LYS A 6 -14.80 -13.02 -6.19
CA LYS A 6 -13.43 -12.88 -5.64
C LYS A 6 -13.02 -11.42 -5.43
N VAL A 7 -13.39 -10.51 -6.33
CA VAL A 7 -13.14 -9.07 -6.15
C VAL A 7 -13.88 -8.55 -4.91
N ALA A 8 -15.14 -8.93 -4.74
CA ALA A 8 -15.94 -8.57 -3.56
C ALA A 8 -15.33 -9.13 -2.26
N GLN A 9 -14.87 -10.39 -2.29
CA GLN A 9 -14.22 -11.03 -1.14
C GLN A 9 -12.94 -10.28 -0.72
N ILE A 10 -12.12 -9.86 -1.68
CA ILE A 10 -10.89 -9.10 -1.41
C ILE A 10 -11.22 -7.74 -0.80
N ALA A 11 -12.18 -7.00 -1.37
CA ALA A 11 -12.59 -5.69 -0.86
C ALA A 11 -13.21 -5.74 0.54
N TYR A 12 -13.87 -6.86 0.89
CA TYR A 12 -14.37 -7.09 2.24
C TYR A 12 -13.24 -7.41 3.24
N THR A 13 -12.24 -8.19 2.81
CA THR A 13 -11.17 -8.69 3.68
C THR A 13 -10.09 -7.63 3.93
N PHE A 14 -9.74 -6.88 2.89
CA PHE A 14 -8.69 -5.86 2.94
C PHE A 14 -9.32 -4.48 2.75
N PRO A 15 -9.16 -3.58 3.74
CA PRO A 15 -9.70 -2.23 3.62
C PRO A 15 -9.08 -1.53 2.41
N ALA A 16 -9.87 -0.66 1.79
CA ALA A 16 -9.37 0.25 0.77
C ALA A 16 -8.21 1.12 1.32
N PRO A 17 -7.31 1.64 0.46
CA PRO A 17 -6.07 2.29 0.89
C PRO A 17 -6.23 3.43 1.90
N TRP A 18 -7.32 4.20 1.82
CA TRP A 18 -7.65 5.28 2.76
C TRP A 18 -8.09 4.81 4.16
N ASN A 19 -8.45 3.54 4.32
CA ASN A 19 -8.86 2.90 5.57
C ASN A 19 -7.91 1.77 5.98
N TYR A 20 -6.69 1.79 5.45
CA TYR A 20 -5.67 0.81 5.78
C TYR A 20 -5.26 0.95 7.25
N THR A 21 -5.38 -0.15 8.00
CA THR A 21 -5.35 -0.16 9.47
C THR A 21 -4.41 -1.19 10.06
N ALA A 22 -3.54 -1.78 9.24
CA ALA A 22 -2.52 -2.73 9.69
C ALA A 22 -1.52 -2.06 10.64
N THR A 23 -0.73 -2.89 11.34
CA THR A 23 0.25 -2.43 12.34
C THR A 23 1.65 -2.87 11.96
N ASN A 24 2.67 -2.12 12.39
CA ASN A 24 4.09 -2.41 12.18
C ASN A 24 4.45 -2.65 10.69
N VAL A 25 4.11 -1.69 9.84
CA VAL A 25 4.25 -1.83 8.39
C VAL A 25 4.86 -0.59 7.77
N VAL A 26 5.79 -0.82 6.84
CA VAL A 26 6.38 0.20 5.99
C VAL A 26 5.88 -0.02 4.56
N LEU A 27 5.33 1.02 3.95
CA LEU A 27 4.77 1.02 2.60
C LEU A 27 5.61 1.93 1.70
N PRO A 28 6.67 1.41 1.06
CA PRO A 28 7.50 2.19 0.15
C PRO A 28 6.84 2.27 -1.24
N ASN A 29 6.79 3.47 -1.78
CA ASN A 29 6.25 3.80 -3.08
C ASN A 29 7.28 4.63 -3.87
N GLY A 30 7.31 4.46 -5.19
CA GLY A 30 8.09 5.30 -6.11
C GLY A 30 7.17 6.24 -6.89
N ASP A 31 7.58 7.48 -7.12
CA ASP A 31 6.76 8.47 -7.84
C ASP A 31 6.61 8.23 -9.35
N TYR A 32 7.49 7.42 -9.95
CA TYR A 32 7.35 6.97 -11.34
C TYR A 32 6.58 5.65 -11.47
N ASP A 33 6.22 5.01 -10.35
CA ASP A 33 5.40 3.80 -10.36
C ASP A 33 3.92 4.15 -10.56
N PRO A 34 3.28 3.86 -11.70
CA PRO A 34 1.87 4.19 -11.89
C PRO A 34 0.95 3.60 -10.82
N TRP A 35 1.36 2.48 -10.19
CA TRP A 35 0.62 1.83 -9.12
C TRP A 35 0.72 2.56 -7.78
N HIS A 36 1.65 3.52 -7.62
CA HIS A 36 1.78 4.32 -6.40
C HIS A 36 0.47 5.07 -6.09
N SER A 37 -0.31 5.40 -7.12
CA SER A 37 -1.63 6.04 -7.02
C SER A 37 -2.67 5.21 -6.27
N LEU A 38 -2.51 3.89 -6.24
CA LEU A 38 -3.40 2.95 -5.54
C LEU A 38 -2.92 2.60 -4.13
N SER A 39 -1.78 3.14 -3.70
CA SER A 39 -1.18 2.85 -2.41
C SER A 39 -1.85 3.59 -1.25
N SER A 40 -1.56 3.15 -0.03
CA SER A 40 -1.95 3.89 1.18
C SER A 40 -0.83 4.85 1.58
N TYR A 41 -1.18 6.14 1.69
CA TYR A 41 -0.30 7.19 2.23
C TYR A 41 -0.65 7.56 3.67
N VAL A 42 -1.44 6.73 4.34
CA VAL A 42 -1.78 6.91 5.75
C VAL A 42 -0.53 6.65 6.58
N ASN A 43 -0.16 7.63 7.42
CA ASN A 43 0.89 7.52 8.42
C ASN A 43 0.24 7.54 9.80
N ASN A 44 0.57 6.56 10.65
CA ASN A 44 0.01 6.47 12.00
C ASN A 44 1.07 6.02 13.01
N GLY A 45 1.47 6.91 13.90
CA GLY A 45 2.52 6.66 14.90
C GLY A 45 2.14 5.61 15.95
N THR A 46 0.88 5.57 16.39
CA THR A 46 0.38 4.59 17.37
C THR A 46 0.35 3.17 16.81
N ARG A 47 0.10 3.03 15.50
CA ARG A 47 0.06 1.73 14.81
C ARG A 47 1.38 1.33 14.17
N HIS A 48 2.41 2.17 14.25
CA HIS A 48 3.68 2.01 13.53
C HIS A 48 3.46 1.77 12.03
N GLN A 49 2.64 2.61 11.41
CA GLN A 49 2.38 2.61 9.98
C GLN A 49 3.12 3.78 9.33
N ILE A 50 4.04 3.47 8.41
CA ILE A 50 4.89 4.46 7.73
C ILE A 50 4.75 4.25 6.22
N SER A 51 4.32 5.27 5.50
CA SER A 51 4.30 5.31 4.04
C SER A 51 5.39 6.24 3.53
N LEU A 52 6.22 5.74 2.61
CA LEU A 52 7.37 6.46 2.06
C LEU A 52 7.15 6.65 0.57
N LEU A 53 7.30 7.87 0.08
CA LEU A 53 7.34 8.16 -1.35
C LEU A 53 8.76 8.57 -1.72
N THR A 54 9.38 7.78 -2.60
CA THR A 54 10.75 8.04 -3.07
C THR A 54 10.71 8.61 -4.47
N HIS A 55 11.40 9.74 -4.66
CA HIS A 55 11.45 10.44 -5.94
C HIS A 55 12.45 9.79 -6.92
N GLY A 56 12.06 9.73 -8.19
CA GLY A 56 12.85 9.12 -9.26
C GLY A 56 12.81 7.59 -9.30
N MET A 57 11.91 6.96 -8.54
CA MET A 57 11.80 5.50 -8.44
C MET A 57 10.54 4.98 -9.16
N ALA A 58 10.72 3.91 -9.95
CA ALA A 58 9.62 3.18 -10.59
C ALA A 58 9.08 2.06 -9.67
N HIS A 59 8.52 0.98 -10.24
CA HIS A 59 7.82 -0.05 -9.48
C HIS A 59 8.73 -0.87 -8.52
N THR A 60 8.45 -0.76 -7.21
CA THR A 60 9.07 -1.53 -6.11
C THR A 60 10.60 -1.64 -6.16
N GLN A 61 11.30 -0.50 -6.19
CA GLN A 61 12.77 -0.50 -6.25
C GLN A 61 13.45 -0.56 -4.88
N SER A 62 12.76 -0.28 -3.77
CA SER A 62 13.30 -0.49 -2.42
C SER A 62 13.25 -1.98 -2.03
N LYS A 63 14.16 -2.79 -2.58
CA LYS A 63 14.42 -4.16 -2.09
C LYS A 63 15.70 -4.27 -1.26
N GLU A 64 16.27 -3.13 -0.87
CA GLU A 64 17.40 -3.14 0.05
C GLU A 64 16.91 -3.47 1.46
N LYS A 65 17.54 -4.50 2.03
CA LYS A 65 17.26 -5.02 3.37
C LYS A 65 17.30 -3.88 4.38
N ILE A 66 16.15 -3.62 4.99
CA ILE A 66 16.05 -2.99 6.31
C ILE A 66 16.25 -4.10 7.34
#